data_AF-A0A6A5BII2-F1
#
_entry.id   AF-A0A6A5BII2-F1
#
_cell.length_a   1.000
_cell.length_b   1.000
_cell.length_c   1.000
_cell.angle_alpha   90.00
_cell.angle_beta   90.00
_cell.angle_gamma   90.00
#
_symmetry.space_group_name_H-M   'P 1'
#
loop_
_entity.id
_entity.type
_entity.pdbx_description
1 polymer ?
#
loop_
_entity_poly.entity_id
_entity_poly.type
_entity_poly.pdbx_seq_one_letter_code
_entity_poly.pdbx_strand_id
1 'polypeptide(L)'
;MTTWFIKTEALYLIPIQAFLIVIFLVTEFVDIFIILDRVVPDGMILTSYSGIEVFVTIFLPICYSIFQDEKPKAIIYDTELEMILSNKESFEIFLDHCRRSFCAEGVLFYKDLEKYKHCQSNTRRRDMALHIVQCYLIQGSPQELNIGNIESLREEILFVIHTNNYAVQMLPDKLFDGVKSVTLSNLIDSYERLKRQNPKIKKLSNDWKEQQVLSSYSARPQSPVTEGPPLINQL
;
A
#
# COMPACT_ATOMS: atom_id res chain seq x y z
N MET A 1 8.72 -14.54 -7.59
CA MET A 1 8.87 -15.27 -6.31
C MET A 1 7.55 -15.93 -5.88
N THR A 2 6.71 -16.37 -6.83
CA THR A 2 5.38 -16.98 -6.57
C THR A 2 5.37 -18.49 -6.82
N THR A 3 6.27 -19.00 -7.69
CA THR A 3 6.38 -20.43 -8.01
C THR A 3 6.93 -21.29 -6.86
N TRP A 4 7.53 -20.69 -5.83
CA TRP A 4 8.13 -21.44 -4.73
C TRP A 4 7.10 -21.85 -3.66
N PHE A 5 6.09 -21.01 -3.40
CA PHE A 5 5.01 -21.33 -2.45
C PHE A 5 4.07 -22.43 -2.98
N ILE A 6 3.78 -22.42 -4.27
CA ILE A 6 2.99 -23.45 -4.95
C ILE A 6 3.63 -24.85 -4.78
N LYS A 7 4.97 -24.92 -4.75
CA LYS A 7 5.69 -26.18 -4.56
C LYS A 7 5.55 -26.72 -3.13
N THR A 8 5.52 -25.85 -2.12
CA THR A 8 5.39 -26.28 -0.72
C THR A 8 3.99 -26.76 -0.39
N GLU A 9 2.95 -26.12 -0.94
CA GLU A 9 1.55 -26.56 -0.76
C GLU A 9 1.28 -27.90 -1.46
N ALA A 10 1.77 -28.06 -2.70
CA ALA A 10 1.70 -29.34 -3.41
C ALA A 10 2.44 -30.46 -2.65
N LEU A 11 3.55 -30.14 -1.99
CA LEU A 11 4.32 -31.10 -1.19
C LEU A 11 3.51 -31.64 0.02
N TYR A 12 2.66 -30.81 0.64
CA TYR A 12 1.80 -31.23 1.75
C TYR A 12 0.60 -32.07 1.30
N LEU A 13 0.11 -31.88 0.06
CA LEU A 13 -1.01 -32.67 -0.46
C LEU A 13 -0.62 -34.12 -0.73
N ILE A 14 0.63 -34.39 -1.13
CA ILE A 14 1.13 -35.74 -1.43
C ILE A 14 0.96 -36.73 -0.26
N PRO A 15 1.43 -36.46 0.98
CA PRO A 15 1.25 -37.39 2.09
C PRO A 15 -0.23 -37.54 2.50
N ILE A 16 -1.04 -36.49 2.38
CA ILE A 16 -2.48 -36.54 2.66
C ILE A 16 -3.18 -37.47 1.65
N GLN A 17 -2.84 -37.35 0.37
CA GLN A 17 -3.41 -38.19 -0.69
C GLN A 17 -2.99 -39.65 -0.53
N ALA A 18 -1.72 -39.91 -0.21
CA ALA A 18 -1.25 -41.26 0.12
C ALA A 18 -1.99 -41.85 1.32
N PHE A 19 -2.23 -41.06 2.36
CA PHE A 19 -2.99 -41.48 3.54
C PHE A 19 -4.46 -41.79 3.21
N LEU A 20 -5.13 -40.96 2.40
CA LEU A 20 -6.50 -41.19 1.95
C LEU A 20 -6.64 -42.45 1.09
N ILE A 21 -5.66 -42.73 0.22
CA ILE A 21 -5.62 -43.98 -0.57
C ILE A 21 -5.52 -45.20 0.36
N VAL A 22 -4.69 -45.14 1.41
CA VAL A 22 -4.58 -46.24 2.38
C VAL A 22 -5.89 -46.44 3.13
N ILE A 23 -6.57 -45.37 3.56
CA ILE A 23 -7.89 -45.48 4.19
C ILE A 23 -8.89 -46.13 3.24
N PHE A 24 -8.93 -45.68 1.98
CA PHE A 24 -9.82 -46.22 0.96
C PHE A 24 -9.62 -47.74 0.76
N LEU A 25 -8.37 -48.19 0.65
CA LEU A 25 -8.05 -49.60 0.54
C LEU A 25 -8.47 -50.39 1.79
N VAL A 26 -8.25 -49.86 2.99
CA VAL A 26 -8.65 -50.53 4.24
C VAL A 26 -10.17 -50.66 4.35
N THR A 27 -10.92 -49.64 3.92
CA THR A 27 -12.38 -49.68 3.95
C THR A 27 -12.96 -50.73 2.99
N GLU A 28 -12.30 -51.01 1.88
CA GLU A 28 -12.73 -52.04 0.92
C GLU A 28 -12.74 -53.46 1.53
N PHE A 29 -11.90 -53.72 2.54
CA PHE A 29 -11.83 -55.03 3.22
C PHE A 29 -12.88 -55.24 4.30
N VAL A 30 -13.76 -54.27 4.58
CA VAL A 30 -14.78 -54.37 5.64
C VAL A 30 -16.16 -54.62 5.03
N ASP A 31 -16.75 -55.79 5.28
CA ASP A 31 -18.06 -56.22 4.72
C ASP A 31 -19.24 -55.29 5.03
N ILE A 32 -19.10 -54.37 5.99
CA ILE A 32 -20.12 -53.36 6.36
C ILE A 32 -20.46 -52.44 5.18
N PHE A 33 -19.56 -52.29 4.21
CA PHE A 33 -19.74 -51.39 3.07
C PHE A 33 -20.71 -51.90 1.99
N ILE A 34 -21.06 -53.20 1.98
CA ILE A 34 -22.04 -53.77 1.03
C ILE A 34 -23.42 -53.05 1.10
N ILE A 35 -23.79 -52.56 2.29
CA ILE A 35 -25.03 -51.79 2.48
C ILE A 35 -24.88 -50.35 1.99
N LEU A 36 -23.67 -49.78 2.12
CA LEU A 36 -23.38 -48.40 1.72
C LEU A 36 -23.29 -48.26 0.20
N ASP A 37 -22.70 -49.23 -0.50
CA ASP A 37 -22.60 -49.27 -1.98
C ASP A 37 -23.98 -49.22 -2.65
N ARG A 38 -24.99 -49.76 -1.95
CA ARG A 38 -26.37 -49.72 -2.42
C ARG A 38 -26.98 -48.32 -2.34
N VAL A 39 -26.50 -47.48 -1.42
CA VAL A 39 -26.99 -46.13 -1.17
C VAL A 39 -26.18 -45.10 -1.95
N VAL A 40 -24.86 -45.27 -2.00
CA VAL A 40 -23.92 -44.40 -2.71
C VAL A 40 -22.99 -45.29 -3.55
N PRO A 41 -23.17 -45.34 -4.87
CA PRO A 41 -22.28 -46.10 -5.74
C PRO A 41 -20.84 -45.58 -5.62
N ASP A 42 -19.85 -46.47 -5.60
CA ASP A 42 -18.43 -46.12 -5.49
C ASP A 42 -17.97 -45.08 -6.51
N GLY A 43 -18.55 -45.14 -7.71
CA GLY A 43 -18.28 -44.16 -8.76
C GLY A 43 -18.63 -42.72 -8.36
N MET A 44 -19.66 -42.52 -7.53
CA MET A 44 -20.01 -41.19 -7.01
C MET A 44 -19.02 -40.72 -5.95
N ILE A 45 -18.52 -41.62 -5.11
CA ILE A 45 -17.51 -41.31 -4.09
C ILE A 45 -16.22 -40.85 -4.80
N LEU A 46 -15.72 -41.64 -5.74
CA LEU A 46 -14.52 -41.31 -6.51
C LEU A 46 -14.67 -40.00 -7.29
N THR A 47 -15.82 -39.79 -7.95
CA THR A 47 -16.11 -38.55 -8.70
C THR A 47 -16.16 -37.34 -7.76
N SER A 48 -16.73 -37.49 -6.58
CA SER A 48 -16.81 -36.42 -5.59
C SER A 48 -15.44 -36.03 -5.03
N TYR A 49 -14.58 -37.01 -4.73
CA TYR A 49 -13.20 -36.77 -4.30
C TYR A 49 -12.39 -36.06 -5.38
N SER A 50 -12.48 -36.52 -6.64
CA SER A 50 -11.81 -35.87 -7.76
C SER A 50 -12.31 -34.43 -7.97
N GLY A 51 -13.61 -34.18 -7.85
CA GLY A 51 -14.19 -32.84 -7.93
C GLY A 51 -13.68 -31.90 -6.82
N ILE A 52 -13.60 -32.39 -5.58
CA ILE A 52 -13.05 -31.63 -4.45
C ILE A 52 -11.55 -31.36 -4.64
N GLU A 53 -10.78 -32.33 -5.13
CA GLU A 53 -9.36 -32.18 -5.40
C GLU A 53 -9.09 -31.10 -6.45
N VAL A 54 -9.82 -31.14 -7.58
CA VAL A 54 -9.71 -30.09 -8.62
C VAL A 54 -10.15 -28.73 -8.07
N PHE A 55 -11.22 -28.69 -7.27
CA PHE A 55 -11.67 -27.45 -6.65
C PHE A 55 -10.61 -26.85 -5.71
N VAL A 56 -10.05 -27.64 -4.80
CA VAL A 56 -9.04 -27.15 -3.84
C VAL A 56 -7.75 -26.74 -4.58
N THR A 57 -7.31 -27.52 -5.57
CA THR A 57 -6.05 -27.24 -6.28
C THR A 57 -6.12 -26.04 -7.22
N ILE A 58 -7.30 -25.70 -7.75
CA ILE A 58 -7.46 -24.58 -8.68
C ILE A 58 -8.07 -23.35 -8.00
N PHE A 59 -9.16 -23.53 -7.24
CA PHE A 59 -9.93 -22.42 -6.70
C PHE A 59 -9.20 -21.73 -5.54
N LEU A 60 -8.56 -22.50 -4.67
CA LEU A 60 -7.90 -21.98 -3.48
C LEU A 60 -6.71 -21.05 -3.82
N PRO A 61 -5.81 -21.38 -4.78
CA PRO A 61 -4.77 -20.45 -5.24
C PRO A 61 -5.33 -19.18 -5.89
N ILE A 62 -6.43 -19.29 -6.63
CA ILE A 62 -7.09 -18.12 -7.25
C ILE A 62 -7.63 -17.20 -6.15
N CYS A 63 -8.39 -17.73 -5.19
CA CYS A 63 -8.86 -16.94 -4.05
C CYS A 63 -7.70 -16.31 -3.28
N TYR A 64 -6.66 -17.09 -2.98
CA TYR A 64 -5.47 -16.59 -2.30
C TYR A 64 -4.80 -15.46 -3.06
N SER A 65 -4.67 -15.56 -4.39
CA SER A 65 -4.09 -14.48 -5.21
C SER A 65 -4.93 -13.21 -5.16
N ILE A 66 -6.27 -13.32 -5.22
CA ILE A 66 -7.17 -12.16 -5.16
C ILE A 66 -7.05 -11.47 -3.79
N PHE A 67 -7.07 -12.24 -2.70
CA PHE A 67 -6.89 -11.68 -1.35
C PHE A 67 -5.48 -11.10 -1.13
N GLN A 68 -4.46 -11.68 -1.75
CA GLN A 68 -3.11 -11.16 -1.66
C GLN A 68 -2.91 -9.88 -2.49
N ASP A 69 -3.63 -9.74 -3.60
CA ASP A 69 -3.66 -8.52 -4.42
C ASP A 69 -4.41 -7.37 -3.74
N GLU A 70 -5.34 -7.67 -2.83
CA GLU A 70 -5.97 -6.66 -1.96
C GLU A 70 -5.07 -6.16 -0.83
N LYS A 71 -3.86 -6.71 -0.64
CA LYS A 71 -2.91 -6.09 0.28
C LYS A 71 -2.72 -4.64 -0.15
N PRO A 72 -2.93 -3.67 0.77
CA PRO A 72 -2.87 -2.26 0.42
C PRO A 72 -1.54 -2.03 -0.29
N LYS A 73 -1.60 -1.59 -1.56
CA LYS A 73 -0.40 -1.18 -2.31
C LYS A 73 0.43 -0.36 -1.34
N ALA A 74 1.63 -0.85 -1.03
CA ALA A 74 2.50 -0.18 -0.07
C ALA A 74 2.51 1.30 -0.45
N ILE A 75 1.97 2.15 0.41
CA ILE A 75 1.88 3.58 0.11
C ILE A 75 3.34 4.03 0.09
N ILE A 76 3.88 4.20 -1.11
CA ILE A 76 5.24 4.67 -1.30
C ILE A 76 5.17 6.17 -1.02
N TYR A 77 5.56 6.53 0.19
CA TYR A 77 5.79 7.93 0.56
C TYR A 77 7.10 8.38 -0.07
N ASP A 78 7.11 9.55 -0.69
CA ASP A 78 8.31 10.09 -1.33
C ASP A 78 9.30 10.56 -0.27
N THR A 79 8.81 10.99 0.89
CA THR A 79 9.64 11.49 1.99
C THR A 79 9.23 10.96 3.36
N GLU A 80 10.20 10.96 4.29
CA GLU A 80 10.00 10.63 5.71
C GLU A 80 8.91 11.53 6.35
N LEU A 81 8.87 12.80 5.95
CA LEU A 81 7.90 13.77 6.45
C LEU A 81 6.47 13.43 6.01
N GLU A 82 6.28 13.03 4.75
CA GLU A 82 4.97 12.60 4.27
C GLU A 82 4.44 11.38 5.02
N MET A 83 5.31 10.42 5.31
CA MET A 83 4.97 9.24 6.11
C MET A 83 4.47 9.63 7.52
N ILE A 84 5.13 10.61 8.15
CA ILE A 84 4.71 11.17 9.44
C ILE A 84 3.37 11.91 9.34
N LEU A 85 3.15 12.65 8.26
CA LEU A 85 1.91 13.38 8.03
C LEU A 85 0.74 12.46 7.65
N SER A 86 1.00 11.29 7.07
CA SER A 86 -0.04 10.32 6.70
C SER A 86 -0.46 9.39 7.83
N ASN A 87 0.38 9.17 8.83
CA ASN A 87 -0.02 8.43 10.03
C ASN A 87 -0.74 9.35 11.03
N LYS A 88 -2.00 9.00 11.37
CA LYS A 88 -2.89 9.80 12.23
C LYS A 88 -2.26 10.18 13.58
N GLU A 89 -1.55 9.24 14.22
CA GLU A 89 -0.99 9.48 15.54
C GLU A 89 0.21 10.44 15.46
N SER A 90 1.15 10.19 14.56
CA SER A 90 2.30 11.08 14.38
C SER A 90 1.91 12.44 13.82
N PHE A 91 0.86 12.50 13.00
CA PHE A 91 0.27 13.73 12.51
C PHE A 91 -0.19 14.63 13.66
N GLU A 92 -0.95 14.10 14.63
CA GLU A 92 -1.44 14.92 15.76
C GLU A 92 -0.29 15.40 16.66
N ILE A 93 0.74 14.57 16.87
CA ILE A 93 1.95 14.97 17.59
C ILE A 93 2.66 16.12 16.86
N PHE A 94 2.79 16.01 15.52
CA PHE A 94 3.45 17.03 14.73
C PHE A 94 2.64 18.32 14.65
N LEU A 95 1.32 18.21 14.51
CA LEU A 95 0.40 19.33 14.53
C LEU A 95 0.46 20.09 15.86
N ASP A 96 0.48 19.39 17.00
CA ASP A 96 0.64 20.02 18.31
C ASP A 96 1.99 20.75 18.44
N HIS A 97 3.08 20.16 17.96
CA HIS A 97 4.39 20.82 17.91
C HIS A 97 4.38 22.10 17.06
N CYS A 98 3.81 22.04 15.85
CA CYS A 98 3.70 23.19 14.96
C CYS A 98 2.78 24.28 15.51
N ARG A 99 1.70 23.93 16.21
CA ARG A 99 0.82 24.91 16.89
C ARG A 99 1.57 25.70 17.96
N ARG A 100 2.39 25.04 18.77
CA ARG A 100 3.23 25.70 19.79
C ARG A 100 4.32 26.58 19.19
N SER A 101 4.70 26.29 17.95
CA SER A 101 5.72 27.01 17.18
C SER A 101 5.13 28.02 16.20
N PHE A 102 3.80 28.23 16.23
CA PHE A 102 3.07 29.15 15.33
C PHE A 102 3.32 28.88 13.84
N CYS A 103 3.43 27.60 13.44
CA CYS A 103 3.67 27.17 12.05
C CYS A 103 2.80 25.95 11.66
N ALA A 104 1.53 25.97 12.05
CA ALA A 104 0.59 24.86 11.84
C ALA A 104 -0.03 24.83 10.43
N GLU A 105 0.02 25.93 9.71
CA GLU A 105 -0.56 26.13 8.38
C GLU A 105 -0.12 25.07 7.37
N GLY A 106 1.18 24.74 7.31
CA GLY A 106 1.68 23.73 6.38
C GLY A 106 1.15 22.32 6.67
N VAL A 107 0.99 21.98 7.95
CA VAL A 107 0.47 20.68 8.39
C VAL A 107 -1.03 20.57 8.09
N LEU A 108 -1.79 21.65 8.31
CA LEU A 108 -3.21 21.73 8.01
C LEU A 108 -3.47 21.71 6.49
N PHE A 109 -2.68 22.44 5.72
CA PHE A 109 -2.70 22.40 4.26
C PHE A 109 -2.53 20.97 3.75
N TYR A 110 -1.53 20.23 4.24
CA TYR A 110 -1.31 18.85 3.82
C TYR A 110 -2.53 17.96 4.09
N LYS A 111 -3.18 18.12 5.25
CA LYS A 111 -4.40 17.40 5.60
C LYS A 111 -5.55 17.69 4.63
N ASP A 112 -5.75 18.95 4.24
CA ASP A 112 -6.82 19.32 3.31
C ASP A 112 -6.47 18.91 1.87
N LEU A 113 -5.19 18.93 1.49
CA LEU A 113 -4.70 18.40 0.23
C LEU A 113 -4.98 16.90 0.10
N GLU A 114 -4.77 16.12 1.16
CA GLU A 114 -5.10 14.69 1.14
C GLU A 114 -6.61 14.48 1.02
N LYS A 115 -7.45 15.27 1.69
CA LYS A 115 -8.91 15.22 1.47
C LYS A 115 -9.27 15.54 0.02
N TYR A 116 -8.63 16.54 -0.59
CA TYR A 116 -8.83 16.91 -1.99
C TYR A 116 -8.58 15.74 -2.93
N LYS A 117 -7.44 15.04 -2.78
CA LYS A 117 -7.08 13.88 -3.61
C LYS A 117 -8.07 12.72 -3.47
N HIS A 118 -8.60 12.50 -2.27
CA HIS A 118 -9.54 11.41 -2.00
C HIS A 118 -11.02 11.75 -2.31
N CYS A 119 -11.32 12.97 -2.75
CA CYS A 119 -12.67 13.34 -3.17
C CYS A 119 -13.08 12.61 -4.46
N GLN A 120 -14.13 11.79 -4.38
CA GLN A 120 -14.68 11.06 -5.53
C GLN A 120 -15.62 11.91 -6.40
N SER A 121 -16.29 12.90 -5.79
CA SER A 121 -17.23 13.79 -6.49
C SER A 121 -16.50 15.03 -7.03
N ASN A 122 -16.68 15.34 -8.31
CA ASN A 122 -16.08 16.52 -8.93
C ASN A 122 -16.51 17.82 -8.25
N THR A 123 -17.78 17.94 -7.87
CA THR A 123 -18.31 19.11 -7.13
C THR A 123 -17.59 19.28 -5.79
N ARG A 124 -17.54 18.23 -4.96
CA ARG A 124 -16.84 18.28 -3.66
C ARG A 124 -15.35 18.55 -3.82
N ARG A 125 -14.73 17.99 -4.86
CA ARG A 125 -13.32 18.18 -5.16
C ARG A 125 -13.01 19.62 -5.55
N ARG A 126 -13.92 20.27 -6.31
CA ARG A 126 -13.84 21.70 -6.63
C ARG A 126 -14.03 22.56 -5.39
N ASP A 127 -15.03 22.27 -4.57
CA ASP A 127 -15.27 22.99 -3.32
C ASP A 127 -14.04 22.91 -2.40
N MET A 128 -13.41 21.73 -2.30
CA MET A 128 -12.18 21.55 -1.55
C MET A 128 -10.99 22.31 -2.16
N ALA A 129 -10.87 22.34 -3.49
CA ALA A 129 -9.81 23.12 -4.15
C ALA A 129 -9.97 24.62 -3.88
N LEU A 130 -11.19 25.16 -3.98
CA LEU A 130 -11.49 26.56 -3.67
C LEU A 130 -11.24 26.86 -2.19
N HIS A 131 -11.60 25.96 -1.29
CA HIS A 131 -11.29 26.07 0.13
C HIS A 131 -9.78 26.15 0.38
N ILE A 132 -8.98 25.28 -0.25
CA ILE A 132 -7.52 25.31 -0.13
C ILE A 132 -6.98 26.65 -0.61
N VAL A 133 -7.43 27.14 -1.77
CA VAL A 133 -7.01 28.43 -2.31
C VAL A 133 -7.35 29.57 -1.33
N GLN A 134 -8.57 29.59 -0.80
CA GLN A 134 -9.03 30.66 0.09
C GLN A 134 -8.33 30.67 1.45
N CYS A 135 -8.07 29.49 2.02
CA CYS A 135 -7.47 29.39 3.34
C CYS A 135 -5.96 29.58 3.32
N TYR A 136 -5.27 29.07 2.29
CA TYR A 136 -3.82 28.93 2.31
C TYR A 136 -3.09 29.81 1.28
N LEU A 137 -3.76 30.23 0.20
CA LEU A 137 -3.15 30.94 -0.93
C LEU A 137 -3.62 32.39 -1.08
N ILE A 138 -4.33 32.94 -0.09
CA ILE A 138 -4.72 34.35 -0.05
C ILE A 138 -3.77 35.11 0.88
N GLN A 139 -3.19 36.20 0.39
CA GLN A 139 -2.37 37.07 1.23
C GLN A 139 -3.20 37.66 2.38
N GLY A 140 -2.67 37.56 3.60
CA GLY A 140 -3.33 37.98 4.84
C GLY A 140 -4.36 37.00 5.37
N SER A 141 -4.50 35.80 4.79
CA SER A 141 -5.34 34.77 5.40
C SER A 141 -4.74 34.28 6.71
N PRO A 142 -5.55 33.84 7.69
CA PRO A 142 -5.03 33.34 8.97
C PRO A 142 -4.11 32.11 8.86
N GLN A 143 -4.16 31.42 7.72
CA GLN A 143 -3.38 30.21 7.43
C GLN A 143 -2.57 30.38 6.15
N GLU A 144 -2.18 31.62 5.83
CA GLU A 144 -1.36 31.94 4.67
C GLU A 144 -0.07 31.11 4.69
N LEU A 145 0.19 30.37 3.61
CA LEU A 145 1.44 29.64 3.48
C LEU A 145 2.59 30.58 3.18
N ASN A 146 3.76 30.31 3.77
CA ASN A 146 4.99 31.04 3.51
C ASN A 146 5.59 30.67 2.13
N ILE A 147 5.00 31.17 1.04
CA ILE A 147 5.39 30.87 -0.34
C ILE A 147 5.62 32.18 -1.09
N GLY A 148 6.73 32.28 -1.81
CA GLY A 148 7.01 33.43 -2.68
C GLY A 148 6.07 33.49 -3.88
N ASN A 149 5.67 34.69 -4.31
CA ASN A 149 4.74 34.91 -5.43
C ASN A 149 3.38 34.19 -5.28
N ILE A 150 2.87 34.12 -4.05
CA ILE A 150 1.62 33.42 -3.70
C ILE A 150 0.43 33.88 -4.55
N GLU A 151 0.34 35.17 -4.85
CA GLU A 151 -0.71 35.76 -5.69
C GLU A 151 -0.69 35.20 -7.12
N SER A 152 0.48 35.12 -7.75
CA SER A 152 0.60 34.55 -9.10
C SER A 152 0.23 33.07 -9.13
N LEU A 153 0.67 32.31 -8.12
CA LEU A 153 0.34 30.89 -7.98
C LEU A 153 -1.16 30.68 -7.72
N ARG A 154 -1.79 31.58 -6.94
CA ARG A 154 -3.23 31.59 -6.71
C ARG A 154 -3.99 31.74 -8.02
N GLU A 155 -3.64 32.74 -8.83
CA GLU A 155 -4.31 33.01 -10.10
C GLU A 155 -4.17 31.86 -11.09
N GLU A 156 -2.99 31.21 -11.14
CA GLU A 156 -2.78 30.01 -11.98
C GLU A 156 -3.71 28.86 -11.57
N ILE A 157 -3.79 28.56 -10.27
CA ILE A 157 -4.65 27.48 -9.76
C ILE A 157 -6.14 27.83 -9.98
N LEU A 158 -6.55 29.07 -9.71
CA LEU A 158 -7.92 29.53 -9.96
C LEU A 158 -8.29 29.42 -11.43
N PHE A 159 -7.38 29.80 -12.34
CA PHE A 159 -7.58 29.63 -13.77
C PHE A 159 -7.87 28.16 -14.11
N VAL A 160 -7.09 27.21 -13.62
CA VAL A 160 -7.33 25.76 -13.86
C VAL A 160 -8.67 25.30 -13.28
N ILE A 161 -9.06 25.79 -12.09
CA ILE A 161 -10.35 25.48 -11.46
C ILE A 161 -11.52 26.02 -12.31
N HIS A 162 -11.42 27.25 -12.80
CA HIS A 162 -12.47 27.93 -13.57
C HIS A 162 -12.59 27.39 -14.99
N THR A 163 -11.48 27.10 -15.68
CA THR A 163 -11.51 26.50 -17.03
C THR A 163 -12.15 25.11 -17.00
N ASN A 164 -11.90 24.31 -15.96
CA ASN A 164 -12.54 23.02 -15.77
C ASN A 164 -13.99 23.11 -15.24
N ASN A 165 -14.56 24.30 -15.05
CA ASN A 165 -15.93 24.45 -14.56
C ASN A 165 -16.97 23.94 -15.56
N TYR A 166 -16.65 24.02 -16.86
CA TYR A 166 -17.53 23.63 -17.96
C TYR A 166 -17.25 22.21 -18.48
N ALA A 167 -16.15 21.58 -18.07
CA ALA A 167 -15.80 20.24 -18.48
C ALA A 167 -16.40 19.20 -17.54
N VAL A 168 -16.88 18.07 -18.09
CA VAL A 168 -17.25 16.86 -17.33
C VAL A 168 -16.01 16.23 -16.64
N GLN A 169 -14.83 16.77 -16.90
CA GLN A 169 -13.56 16.27 -16.41
C GLN A 169 -13.33 16.63 -14.93
N MET A 170 -12.72 15.69 -14.22
CA MET A 170 -12.34 15.82 -12.82
C MET A 170 -11.07 16.67 -12.70
N LEU A 171 -10.99 17.52 -11.69
CA LEU A 171 -9.77 18.30 -11.43
C LEU A 171 -8.57 17.35 -11.19
N PRO A 172 -7.37 17.68 -11.72
CA PRO A 172 -6.21 16.77 -11.65
C PRO A 172 -5.69 16.58 -10.21
N ASP A 173 -5.23 15.37 -9.86
CA ASP A 173 -4.63 15.08 -8.53
C ASP A 173 -3.40 15.93 -8.23
N LYS A 174 -2.69 16.34 -9.29
CA LYS A 174 -1.42 17.06 -9.22
C LYS A 174 -1.57 18.58 -9.21
N LEU A 175 -2.80 19.10 -9.09
CA LEU A 175 -3.08 20.54 -9.13
C LEU A 175 -2.22 21.34 -8.14
N PHE A 176 -1.93 20.76 -6.98
CA PHE A 176 -1.21 21.42 -5.89
C PHE A 176 0.20 20.86 -5.67
N ASP A 177 0.78 20.08 -6.59
CA ASP A 177 2.09 19.44 -6.36
C ASP A 177 3.22 20.46 -6.14
N GLY A 178 3.18 21.61 -6.83
CA GLY A 178 4.12 22.71 -6.61
C GLY A 178 4.00 23.31 -5.20
N VAL A 179 2.77 23.62 -4.77
CA VAL A 179 2.47 24.12 -3.42
C VAL A 179 2.90 23.09 -2.37
N LYS A 180 2.60 21.81 -2.59
CA LYS A 180 2.96 20.69 -1.72
C LYS A 180 4.48 20.62 -1.52
N SER A 181 5.24 20.67 -2.61
CA SER A 181 6.71 20.60 -2.55
C SER A 181 7.32 21.71 -1.70
N VAL A 182 6.90 22.97 -1.93
CA VAL A 182 7.39 24.13 -1.15
C VAL A 182 6.96 24.02 0.31
N THR A 183 5.70 23.66 0.59
CA THR A 183 5.19 23.50 1.95
C THR A 183 5.94 22.42 2.73
N LEU A 184 6.18 21.26 2.10
CA LEU A 184 6.96 20.19 2.73
C LEU A 184 8.39 20.65 3.03
N SER A 185 9.03 21.36 2.09
CA SER A 185 10.35 21.94 2.31
C SER A 185 10.39 22.88 3.53
N ASN A 186 9.38 23.75 3.67
CA ASN A 186 9.26 24.66 4.81
C ASN A 186 9.05 23.92 6.15
N LEU A 187 8.40 22.76 6.13
CA LEU A 187 8.14 21.96 7.32
C LEU A 187 9.34 21.13 7.80
N ILE A 188 10.39 20.97 6.98
CA ILE A 188 11.57 20.14 7.32
C ILE A 188 12.22 20.58 8.63
N ASP A 189 12.42 21.88 8.83
CA ASP A 189 13.08 22.39 10.05
C ASP A 189 12.24 22.10 11.32
N SER A 190 10.93 22.35 11.26
CA SER A 190 10.01 22.01 12.36
C SER A 190 9.98 20.50 12.63
N TYR A 191 10.02 19.69 11.57
CA TYR A 191 10.08 18.24 11.71
C TYR A 191 11.38 17.77 12.38
N GLU A 192 12.54 18.27 11.95
CA GLU A 192 13.84 17.92 12.54
C GLU A 192 13.94 18.36 14.01
N ARG A 193 13.36 19.51 14.37
CA ARG A 193 13.25 19.95 15.77
C ARG A 193 12.36 19.00 16.58
N LEU A 194 11.19 18.63 16.07
CA LEU A 194 10.31 17.66 16.74
C LEU A 194 11.02 16.31 16.95
N LYS A 195 11.72 15.81 15.93
CA LYS A 195 12.43 14.53 15.97
C LYS A 195 13.51 14.49 17.06
N ARG A 196 14.16 15.62 17.36
CA ARG A 196 15.11 15.73 18.48
C ARG A 196 14.42 15.71 19.84
N GLN A 197 13.21 16.27 19.92
CA GLN A 197 12.47 16.42 21.18
C GLN A 197 11.60 15.20 21.53
N ASN A 198 11.07 14.51 20.52
CA ASN A 198 10.08 13.45 20.71
C ASN A 198 10.65 12.06 20.35
N PRO A 199 10.90 11.18 21.35
CA PRO A 199 11.52 9.87 21.11
C PRO A 199 10.62 8.94 20.30
N LYS A 200 9.29 9.11 20.36
CA LYS A 200 8.34 8.31 19.58
C LYS A 200 8.46 8.61 18.08
N ILE A 201 8.50 9.89 17.72
CA ILE A 201 8.72 10.32 16.32
C ILE A 201 10.10 9.89 15.83
N LYS A 202 11.13 10.02 16.67
CA LYS A 202 12.48 9.54 16.36
C LYS A 202 12.52 8.04 16.08
N LYS A 203 11.81 7.23 16.87
CA LYS A 203 11.71 5.79 16.66
C LYS A 203 11.02 5.48 15.33
N LEU A 204 9.85 6.07 15.06
CA LEU A 204 9.12 5.88 13.80
C LEU A 204 9.97 6.23 12.57
N SER A 205 10.73 7.32 12.66
CA SER A 205 11.70 7.74 11.64
C SER A 205 12.76 6.66 11.37
N ASN A 206 13.37 6.11 12.42
CA ASN A 206 14.40 5.06 12.28
C ASN A 206 13.80 3.78 11.69
N ASP A 207 12.64 3.34 12.20
CA ASP A 207 11.94 2.15 11.73
C ASP A 207 11.64 2.24 10.22
N TRP A 208 11.22 3.43 9.75
CA TRP A 208 10.98 3.67 8.32
C TRP A 208 12.26 3.61 7.47
N LYS A 209 13.38 4.15 7.96
CA LYS A 209 14.68 4.08 7.27
C LYS A 209 15.15 2.63 7.16
N GLU A 210 14.99 1.84 8.21
CA GLU A 210 15.31 0.41 8.19
C GLU A 210 14.46 -0.33 7.16
N GLN A 211 13.16 -0.02 7.07
CA GLN A 211 12.27 -0.59 6.07
C GLN A 211 12.66 -0.22 4.63
N GLN A 212 13.07 1.02 4.37
CA GLN A 212 13.56 1.44 3.05
C GLN A 212 14.87 0.73 2.67
N VAL A 213 15.76 0.52 3.63
CA VAL A 213 17.00 -0.22 3.40
C VAL A 213 16.67 -1.69 3.05
N LEU A 214 15.77 -2.32 3.81
CA LEU A 214 15.33 -3.70 3.55
C LEU A 214 14.64 -3.86 2.19
N SER A 215 13.78 -2.92 1.80
CA SER A 215 13.13 -2.95 0.49
C SER A 215 14.10 -2.72 -0.67
N SER A 216 15.15 -1.92 -0.47
CA SER A 216 16.20 -1.72 -1.47
C SER A 216 17.04 -3.00 -1.71
N TYR A 217 17.19 -3.85 -0.69
CA TYR A 217 17.88 -5.13 -0.84
C TYR A 217 17.04 -6.17 -1.57
N SER A 218 15.74 -6.24 -1.31
CA SER A 218 14.85 -7.18 -1.99
C SER A 218 14.59 -6.82 -3.45
N ALA A 219 14.73 -5.54 -3.81
CA ALA A 219 14.58 -5.06 -5.18
C ALA A 219 15.80 -5.28 -6.08
N ARG A 220 16.98 -5.63 -5.53
CA ARG A 220 18.15 -5.94 -6.36
C ARG A 220 17.91 -7.25 -7.09
N PRO A 221 17.98 -7.29 -8.44
CA PRO A 221 18.02 -8.55 -9.16
C PRO A 221 19.18 -9.36 -8.59
N GLN A 222 18.93 -10.62 -8.21
CA GLN A 222 20.01 -11.54 -7.90
C GLN A 222 20.90 -11.55 -9.14
N SER A 223 22.08 -10.93 -9.04
CA SER A 223 23.07 -10.98 -10.09
C SER A 223 23.29 -12.46 -10.37
N PRO A 224 23.20 -12.92 -11.63
CA PRO A 224 23.49 -14.31 -11.93
C PRO A 224 24.86 -14.61 -11.32
N VAL A 225 24.90 -15.61 -10.44
CA VAL A 225 26.13 -16.09 -9.83
C VAL A 225 27.04 -16.41 -11.00
N THR A 226 28.01 -15.52 -11.25
CA THR A 226 28.99 -15.73 -12.29
C THR A 226 29.85 -16.84 -11.75
N GLU A 227 29.61 -18.06 -12.26
CA GLU A 227 30.49 -19.20 -12.02
C GLU A 227 31.91 -18.72 -12.30
N GLY A 228 32.73 -18.74 -11.24
CA GLY A 228 34.11 -18.26 -11.33
C GLY A 228 34.83 -18.96 -12.47
N PRO A 229 35.77 -18.27 -13.15
CA PRO A 229 36.52 -18.89 -14.23
C PRO A 229 37.16 -20.19 -13.74
N PRO A 230 37.11 -21.27 -14.52
CA PRO A 230 37.69 -22.55 -14.12
C PRO A 230 39.16 -22.34 -13.77
N LEU A 231 39.58 -22.87 -12.63
CA LEU A 231 40.97 -22.88 -12.19
C LEU A 231 41.82 -23.55 -13.27
N ILE A 232 42.48 -22.74 -14.10
CA ILE A 232 43.53 -23.23 -15.00
C ILE A 232 44.71 -23.57 -14.09
N ASN A 233 44.88 -24.87 -13.82
CA ASN A 233 46.09 -25.41 -13.23
C ASN A 233 47.27 -25.04 -14.14
N GLN A 234 48.09 -24.08 -13.70
CA GLN A 234 49.41 -23.86 -14.28
C GLN A 234 50.33 -24.98 -13.79
N LEU A 235 50.67 -25.89 -14.70
CA LEU A 235 51.81 -26.82 -14.64
C LEU A 235 52.70 -26.53 -15.84
#